data_AF-A0A7K6LCM4-F1
#
_entry.id   AF-A0A7K6LCM4-F1
#
_cell.length_a   1.000
_cell.length_b   1.000
_cell.length_c   1.000
_cell.angle_alpha   90.00
_cell.angle_beta   90.00
_cell.angle_gamma   90.00
#
_symmetry.space_group_name_H-M   'P 1'
#
loop_
_entity.id
_entity.type
_entity.pdbx_description
1 polymer ?
#
loop_
_entity_poly.entity_id
_entity_poly.type
_entity_poly.pdbx_seq_one_letter_code
_entity_poly.pdbx_strand_id
1 'polypeptide(L)'
;LSASPRVVVLLLSLLGLAAAGKLLVVPADGSHWLSMREVLDILGQKGHEVVVVAPEASLHIKPSKNFVMKTYPVPFTQEELEKAFQAFFHVSFEEGWIFKRFFKAYKVMKILTGCWVTSCEQLLQNKELIRYLEESKFDALLTDPVATCGLILAEHLSLPSMYFLRGVPCGLDLDARLCPNPPSYVPRVFTDLTDRMTFLQRVKNLLFGIPNVFLCDFAFQPYSKLASEFLQREVTVLDLLRKGSVWLMRLEFVLDYPRPLMPNIIPIGGVNCAHKELPQ
;
A
#
# COMPACT_ATOMS: atom_id res chain seq x y z
N LEU A 1 8.66 -37.37 -23.93
CA LEU A 1 7.72 -36.45 -24.61
C LEU A 1 8.55 -35.37 -25.31
N SER A 2 8.83 -35.55 -26.60
CA SER A 2 9.54 -34.54 -27.40
C SER A 2 8.51 -33.55 -27.94
N ALA A 3 8.41 -32.36 -27.35
CA ALA A 3 7.53 -31.33 -27.88
C ALA A 3 7.99 -30.94 -29.29
N SER A 4 7.06 -30.94 -30.26
CA SER A 4 7.35 -30.55 -31.64
C SER A 4 7.85 -29.09 -31.69
N PRO A 5 8.96 -28.77 -32.38
CA PRO A 5 9.50 -27.41 -32.48
C PRO A 5 8.46 -26.40 -32.97
N ARG A 6 7.52 -26.84 -33.82
CA ARG A 6 6.43 -26.00 -34.35
C ARG A 6 5.41 -25.63 -33.27
N VAL A 7 5.13 -26.54 -32.33
CA VAL A 7 4.24 -26.28 -31.19
C VAL A 7 4.89 -25.30 -30.22
N VAL A 8 6.19 -25.44 -29.99
CA VAL A 8 6.97 -24.51 -29.15
C VAL A 8 6.98 -23.11 -29.77
N VAL A 9 7.23 -22.99 -31.08
CA VAL A 9 7.21 -21.69 -31.79
C VAL A 9 5.81 -21.07 -31.79
N LEU A 10 4.74 -21.86 -31.97
CA LEU A 10 3.36 -21.38 -31.90
C LEU A 10 3.03 -20.85 -30.48
N LEU A 11 3.40 -21.58 -29.44
CA LEU A 11 3.21 -21.15 -28.05
C LEU A 11 4.04 -19.90 -27.72
N LEU A 12 5.27 -19.78 -28.24
CA LEU A 12 6.09 -18.57 -28.14
C LEU A 12 5.49 -17.39 -28.90
N SER A 13 4.83 -17.61 -30.04
CA SER A 13 4.13 -16.54 -30.77
C SER A 13 2.87 -16.05 -30.06
N LEU A 14 2.22 -16.93 -29.27
CA LEU A 14 1.07 -16.58 -28.42
C LEU A 14 1.50 -15.86 -27.13
N LEU A 15 2.73 -16.08 -26.64
CA LEU A 15 3.29 -15.33 -25.51
C LEU A 15 3.47 -13.82 -25.80
N GLY A 16 3.61 -13.45 -27.08
CA GLY A 16 3.66 -12.04 -27.52
C GLY A 16 2.29 -11.35 -27.60
N LEU A 17 1.19 -12.11 -27.48
CA LEU A 17 -0.18 -11.61 -27.45
C LEU A 17 -0.70 -11.53 -26.00
N ALA A 18 0.13 -11.06 -25.06
CA ALA A 18 -0.35 -10.74 -23.72
C ALA A 18 -1.40 -9.63 -23.85
N ALA A 19 -2.68 -10.00 -23.72
CA ALA A 19 -3.76 -9.04 -23.71
C ALA A 19 -3.54 -8.06 -22.55
N ALA A 20 -3.54 -6.78 -22.87
CA ALA A 20 -3.43 -5.76 -21.86
C ALA A 20 -4.69 -5.77 -20.99
N GLY A 21 -4.52 -6.05 -19.69
CA GLY A 21 -5.62 -6.05 -18.73
C GLY A 21 -6.05 -4.65 -18.30
N LYS A 22 -7.26 -4.57 -17.75
CA LYS A 22 -7.87 -3.38 -17.16
C LYS A 22 -7.68 -3.37 -15.65
N LEU A 23 -6.96 -2.37 -15.15
CA LEU A 23 -6.51 -2.28 -13.76
C LEU A 23 -7.21 -1.15 -13.01
N LEU A 24 -7.86 -1.48 -11.89
CA LEU A 24 -8.34 -0.49 -10.93
C LEU A 24 -7.22 -0.14 -9.96
N VAL A 25 -6.98 1.15 -9.75
CA VAL A 25 -5.95 1.64 -8.82
C VAL A 25 -6.58 2.48 -7.74
N VAL A 26 -6.35 2.10 -6.49
CA VAL A 26 -6.75 2.86 -5.29
C VAL A 26 -5.49 3.18 -4.49
N PRO A 27 -4.85 4.34 -4.74
CA PRO A 27 -3.54 4.65 -4.17
C PRO A 27 -3.62 5.18 -2.74
N ALA A 28 -2.50 5.15 -2.03
CA ALA A 28 -2.23 6.06 -0.92
C ALA A 28 -1.52 7.32 -1.46
N ASP A 29 -1.94 8.49 -1.00
CA ASP A 29 -1.37 9.78 -1.41
C ASP A 29 0.01 10.06 -0.76
N GLY A 30 0.59 11.22 -1.03
CA GLY A 30 1.89 11.62 -0.52
C GLY A 30 3.03 10.85 -1.19
N SER A 31 4.04 10.46 -0.43
CA SER A 31 5.22 9.76 -0.96
C SER A 31 4.91 8.36 -1.51
N HIS A 32 3.78 7.76 -1.12
CA HIS A 32 3.35 6.46 -1.60
C HIS A 32 2.93 6.52 -3.07
N TRP A 33 2.19 7.57 -3.44
CA TRP A 33 1.76 7.82 -4.82
C TRP A 33 2.92 8.03 -5.78
N LEU A 34 3.96 8.77 -5.38
CA LEU A 34 5.08 9.12 -6.27
C LEU A 34 5.75 7.89 -6.89
N SER A 35 5.95 6.84 -6.10
CA SER A 35 6.50 5.57 -6.59
C SER A 35 5.51 4.78 -7.45
N MET A 36 4.25 4.76 -7.05
CA MET A 36 3.21 4.02 -7.76
C MET A 36 2.97 4.61 -9.14
N ARG A 37 2.95 5.94 -9.26
CA ARG A 37 2.71 6.66 -10.52
C ARG A 37 3.63 6.20 -11.65
N GLU A 38 4.93 6.07 -11.38
CA GLU A 38 5.90 5.63 -12.40
C GLU A 38 5.55 4.22 -12.94
N VAL A 39 5.09 3.32 -12.06
CA VAL A 39 4.62 1.99 -12.47
C VAL A 39 3.36 2.09 -13.32
N LEU A 40 2.40 2.95 -12.93
CA LEU A 40 1.17 3.14 -13.70
C LEU A 40 1.44 3.70 -15.09
N ASP A 41 2.36 4.65 -15.21
CA ASP A 41 2.76 5.22 -16.50
C ASP A 41 3.35 4.14 -17.43
N ILE A 42 4.21 3.27 -16.90
CA ILE A 42 4.77 2.13 -17.65
C ILE A 42 3.67 1.14 -18.04
N LEU A 43 2.72 0.83 -17.14
CA LEU A 43 1.61 -0.07 -17.44
C LEU A 43 0.72 0.49 -18.56
N GLY A 44 0.38 1.79 -18.50
CA GLY A 44 -0.37 2.47 -19.55
C GLY A 44 0.36 2.45 -20.90
N GLN A 45 1.67 2.69 -20.92
CA GLN A 45 2.49 2.61 -22.14
C GLN A 45 2.57 1.19 -22.72
N LYS A 46 2.47 0.17 -21.87
CA LYS A 46 2.37 -1.24 -22.28
C LYS A 46 0.96 -1.66 -22.72
N GLY A 47 0.02 -0.72 -22.77
CA GLY A 47 -1.33 -0.91 -23.30
C GLY A 47 -2.40 -1.22 -22.26
N HIS A 48 -2.06 -1.31 -20.97
CA HIS A 48 -3.05 -1.58 -19.92
C HIS A 48 -4.02 -0.42 -19.76
N GLU A 49 -5.31 -0.72 -19.63
CA GLU A 49 -6.32 0.29 -19.28
C GLU A 49 -6.25 0.53 -17.77
N VAL A 50 -5.62 1.63 -17.35
CA VAL A 50 -5.47 1.97 -15.93
C VAL A 50 -6.52 3.00 -15.53
N VAL A 51 -7.29 2.71 -14.48
CA VAL A 51 -8.26 3.62 -13.88
C VAL A 51 -7.85 3.90 -12.43
N VAL A 52 -7.49 5.14 -12.13
CA VAL A 52 -7.13 5.62 -10.79
C VAL A 52 -8.33 6.26 -10.13
N VAL A 53 -8.69 5.83 -8.93
CA VAL A 53 -9.73 6.45 -8.10
C VAL A 53 -9.07 7.22 -6.96
N ALA A 54 -9.37 8.52 -6.84
CA ALA A 54 -8.75 9.40 -5.85
C ALA A 54 -9.70 10.52 -5.40
N PRO A 55 -9.54 11.07 -4.19
CA PRO A 55 -10.33 12.23 -3.76
C PRO A 55 -9.99 13.48 -4.58
N GLU A 56 -10.93 14.42 -4.67
CA GLU A 56 -10.69 15.73 -5.31
C GLU A 56 -9.61 16.54 -4.59
N ALA A 57 -9.55 16.46 -3.25
CA ALA A 57 -8.47 17.03 -2.46
C ALA A 57 -7.38 15.98 -2.21
N SER A 58 -6.21 16.16 -2.83
CA SER A 58 -5.04 15.29 -2.71
C SER A 58 -3.74 16.10 -2.70
N LEU A 59 -2.67 15.55 -2.11
CA LEU A 59 -1.35 16.18 -2.02
C LEU A 59 -0.62 16.11 -3.37
N HIS A 60 -0.56 14.93 -3.99
CA HIS A 60 0.29 14.68 -5.16
C HIS A 60 -0.41 13.96 -6.31
N ILE A 61 -1.63 13.46 -6.11
CA ILE A 61 -2.37 12.73 -7.15
C ILE A 61 -2.95 13.73 -8.16
N LYS A 62 -2.51 13.64 -9.41
CA LYS A 62 -2.93 14.54 -10.49
C LYS A 62 -3.29 13.75 -11.75
N PRO A 63 -4.17 14.29 -12.61
CA PRO A 63 -4.47 13.67 -13.89
C PRO A 63 -3.23 13.46 -14.75
N SER A 64 -3.19 12.36 -15.50
CA SER A 64 -2.15 12.02 -16.47
C SER A 64 -2.80 11.55 -17.78
N LYS A 65 -2.02 11.51 -18.87
CA LYS A 65 -2.48 10.94 -20.15
C LYS A 65 -2.42 9.42 -20.16
N ASN A 66 -1.67 8.80 -19.26
CA ASN A 66 -1.42 7.35 -19.26
C ASN A 66 -2.44 6.55 -18.44
N PHE A 67 -3.33 7.21 -17.71
CA PHE A 67 -4.41 6.57 -16.97
C PHE A 67 -5.65 7.45 -16.92
N VAL A 68 -6.82 6.83 -16.80
CA VAL A 68 -8.08 7.52 -16.53
C VAL A 68 -8.17 7.82 -15.04
N MET A 69 -8.51 9.04 -14.66
CA MET A 69 -8.71 9.41 -13.26
C MET A 69 -10.20 9.60 -12.99
N LYS A 70 -10.71 8.96 -11.93
CA LYS A 70 -12.05 9.14 -11.39
C LYS A 70 -11.95 9.79 -10.01
N THR A 71 -12.61 10.91 -9.83
CA THR A 71 -12.58 11.67 -8.58
C THR A 71 -13.88 11.57 -7.81
N TYR A 72 -13.81 11.78 -6.50
CA TYR A 72 -14.97 11.89 -5.63
C TYR A 72 -14.77 13.02 -4.60
N PRO A 73 -15.86 13.68 -4.18
CA PRO A 73 -15.79 14.81 -3.26
C PRO A 73 -15.40 14.35 -1.85
N VAL A 74 -14.75 15.24 -1.10
CA VAL A 74 -14.38 15.03 0.30
C VAL A 74 -14.65 16.30 1.13
N PRO A 75 -14.97 16.18 2.44
CA PRO A 75 -15.37 17.30 3.27
C PRO A 75 -14.17 18.09 3.84
N PHE A 76 -13.06 18.13 3.11
CA PHE A 76 -11.86 18.87 3.47
C PHE A 76 -11.18 19.38 2.20
N THR A 77 -10.46 20.48 2.35
CA THR A 77 -9.71 21.12 1.28
C THR A 77 -8.31 20.52 1.15
N GLN A 78 -7.68 20.72 -0.02
CA GLN A 78 -6.28 20.36 -0.21
C GLN A 78 -5.37 21.12 0.77
N GLU A 79 -5.65 22.39 1.05
CA GLU A 79 -4.87 23.20 2.00
C GLU A 79 -4.90 22.64 3.42
N GLU A 80 -6.06 22.17 3.89
CA GLU A 80 -6.19 21.53 5.20
C GLU A 80 -5.38 20.23 5.28
N LEU A 81 -5.42 19.41 4.23
CA LEU A 81 -4.64 18.18 4.13
C LEU A 81 -3.13 18.47 4.12
N GLU A 82 -2.69 19.47 3.35
CA GLU A 82 -1.30 19.92 3.29
C GLU A 82 -0.81 20.42 4.66
N LYS A 83 -1.61 21.23 5.36
CA LYS A 83 -1.28 21.71 6.71
C LYS A 83 -1.15 20.56 7.71
N ALA A 84 -2.07 19.58 7.67
CA ALA A 84 -1.99 18.41 8.52
C ALA A 84 -0.73 17.57 8.23
N PHE A 85 -0.38 17.41 6.96
CA PHE A 85 0.82 16.70 6.54
C PHE A 85 2.09 17.43 6.97
N GLN A 86 2.18 18.75 6.76
CA GLN A 86 3.31 19.56 7.21
C GLN A 86 3.49 19.51 8.74
N ALA A 87 2.39 19.57 9.49
CA ALA A 87 2.43 19.42 10.94
C ALA A 87 2.99 18.05 11.36
N PHE A 88 2.67 16.98 10.61
CA PHE A 88 3.17 15.64 10.89
C PHE A 88 4.67 15.55 10.69
N PHE A 89 5.19 16.12 9.59
CA PHE A 89 6.62 16.22 9.35
C PHE A 89 7.30 17.03 10.46
N HIS A 90 6.80 18.22 10.77
CA HIS A 90 7.40 19.07 11.80
C HIS A 90 7.50 18.36 13.16
N VAL A 91 6.42 17.69 13.60
CA VAL A 91 6.41 16.98 14.89
C VAL A 91 7.32 15.75 14.88
N SER A 92 7.51 15.10 13.74
CA SER A 92 8.36 13.91 13.61
C SER A 92 9.85 14.23 13.82
N PHE A 93 10.27 15.44 13.45
CA PHE A 93 11.65 15.93 13.60
C PHE A 93 11.83 16.89 14.78
N GLU A 94 10.78 17.18 15.56
CA GLU A 94 10.87 18.07 16.72
C GLU A 94 11.65 17.40 17.85
N GLU A 95 12.70 18.08 18.34
CA GLU A 95 13.43 17.68 19.54
C GLU A 95 12.69 18.11 20.81
N GLY A 96 12.88 17.35 21.90
CA GLY A 96 12.34 17.71 23.20
C GLY A 96 11.86 16.51 24.02
N TRP A 97 11.10 16.81 25.08
CA TRP A 97 10.64 15.79 26.02
C TRP A 97 9.72 14.74 25.35
N ILE A 98 10.06 13.47 25.53
CA ILE A 98 9.47 12.31 24.82
C ILE A 98 7.94 12.29 24.95
N PHE A 99 7.39 12.55 26.14
CA PHE A 99 5.94 12.55 26.37
C PHE A 99 5.23 13.66 25.60
N LYS A 100 5.77 14.89 25.62
CA LYS A 100 5.20 16.03 24.88
C LYS A 100 5.19 15.75 23.37
N ARG A 101 6.27 15.16 22.85
CA ARG A 101 6.36 14.75 21.44
C ARG A 101 5.35 13.66 21.11
N PHE A 102 5.20 12.65 21.97
CA PHE A 102 4.23 11.58 21.78
C PHE A 102 2.79 12.12 21.65
N PHE A 103 2.35 12.99 22.57
CA PHE A 103 1.01 13.57 22.50
C PHE A 103 0.78 14.45 21.28
N LYS A 104 1.79 15.25 20.88
CA LYS A 104 1.73 16.03 19.63
C LYS A 104 1.61 15.12 18.42
N ALA A 105 2.46 14.10 18.32
CA ALA A 105 2.48 13.16 17.20
C ALA A 105 1.14 12.41 17.11
N TYR A 106 0.62 11.95 18.24
CA TYR A 106 -0.70 11.32 18.31
C TYR A 106 -1.82 12.24 17.81
N LYS A 107 -1.84 13.52 18.24
CA LYS A 107 -2.87 14.47 17.80
C LYS A 107 -2.84 14.67 16.28
N VAL A 108 -1.65 14.85 15.70
CA VAL A 108 -1.52 15.06 14.25
C VAL A 108 -1.84 13.77 13.48
N MET A 109 -1.36 12.62 13.95
CA MET A 109 -1.68 11.32 13.35
C MET A 109 -3.19 11.04 13.36
N LYS A 110 -3.90 11.42 14.42
CA LYS A 110 -5.35 11.29 14.49
C LYS A 110 -6.06 12.13 13.43
N ILE A 111 -5.57 13.35 13.16
CA ILE A 111 -6.12 14.22 12.10
C ILE A 111 -5.90 13.58 10.73
N LEU A 112 -4.66 13.18 10.41
CA LEU A 112 -4.33 12.56 9.11
C LEU A 112 -5.10 11.25 8.87
N THR A 113 -5.13 10.37 9.89
CA THR A 113 -5.90 9.12 9.80
C THR A 113 -7.39 9.41 9.65
N GLY A 114 -7.92 10.44 10.32
CA GLY A 114 -9.29 10.90 10.15
C GLY A 114 -9.58 11.32 8.70
N CYS A 115 -8.73 12.15 8.08
CA CYS A 115 -8.87 12.53 6.68
C CYS A 115 -8.91 11.31 5.75
N TRP A 116 -8.02 10.32 5.96
CA TRP A 116 -7.99 9.11 5.14
C TRP A 116 -9.22 8.23 5.32
N VAL A 117 -9.68 8.01 6.56
CA VAL A 117 -10.90 7.24 6.86
C VAL A 117 -12.12 7.93 6.27
N THR A 118 -12.27 9.24 6.48
CA THR A 118 -13.38 10.02 5.92
C THR A 118 -13.34 10.03 4.39
N SER A 119 -12.16 10.12 3.77
CA SER A 119 -12.04 9.99 2.31
C SER A 119 -12.54 8.63 1.84
N CYS A 120 -12.17 7.54 2.51
CA CYS A 120 -12.66 6.22 2.17
C CYS A 120 -14.18 6.10 2.33
N GLU A 121 -14.73 6.66 3.41
CA GLU A 121 -16.17 6.68 3.63
C GLU A 121 -16.91 7.40 2.48
N GLN A 122 -16.41 8.56 2.04
CA GLN A 122 -17.01 9.28 0.90
C GLN A 122 -16.93 8.50 -0.40
N LEU A 123 -15.84 7.77 -0.65
CA LEU A 123 -15.72 6.88 -1.80
C LEU A 123 -16.77 5.76 -1.76
N LEU A 124 -16.89 5.08 -0.62
CA LEU A 124 -17.83 3.96 -0.45
C LEU A 124 -19.30 4.41 -0.47
N GLN A 125 -19.60 5.63 -0.03
CA GLN A 125 -20.94 6.22 -0.09
C GLN A 125 -21.31 6.76 -1.49
N ASN A 126 -20.33 6.96 -2.37
CA ASN A 126 -20.57 7.45 -3.73
C ASN A 126 -21.15 6.34 -4.62
N LYS A 127 -22.47 6.18 -4.59
CA LYS A 127 -23.21 5.15 -5.33
C LYS A 127 -22.97 5.17 -6.83
N GLU A 128 -22.82 6.36 -7.42
CA GLU A 128 -22.57 6.50 -8.86
C GLU A 128 -21.20 5.92 -9.23
N LEU A 129 -20.16 6.28 -8.45
CA LEU A 129 -18.82 5.78 -8.66
C LEU A 129 -18.73 4.28 -8.38
N ILE A 130 -19.32 3.79 -7.28
CA ILE A 130 -19.36 2.34 -6.98
C ILE A 130 -20.01 1.56 -8.12
N ARG A 131 -21.17 2.02 -8.62
CA ARG A 131 -21.83 1.38 -9.78
C ARG A 131 -20.94 1.39 -11.02
N TYR A 132 -20.27 2.51 -11.31
CA TYR A 132 -19.31 2.57 -12.40
C TYR A 132 -18.19 1.52 -12.24
N LEU A 133 -17.67 1.33 -11.02
CA LEU A 133 -16.61 0.35 -10.76
C LEU A 133 -17.09 -1.09 -10.95
N GLU A 134 -18.31 -1.40 -10.52
CA GLU A 134 -18.96 -2.71 -10.72
C GLU A 134 -19.18 -3.02 -12.21
N GLU A 135 -19.67 -2.04 -12.97
CA GLU A 135 -19.98 -2.20 -14.40
C GLU A 135 -18.71 -2.23 -15.28
N SER A 136 -17.61 -1.65 -14.80
CA SER A 136 -16.36 -1.51 -15.56
C SER A 136 -15.56 -2.79 -15.77
N LYS A 137 -15.87 -3.87 -15.03
CA LYS A 137 -15.25 -5.22 -15.15
C LYS A 137 -13.72 -5.19 -15.20
N PHE A 138 -13.11 -4.78 -14.09
CA PHE A 138 -11.65 -4.81 -13.93
C PHE A 138 -11.11 -6.24 -13.83
N ASP A 139 -9.88 -6.46 -14.27
CA ASP A 139 -9.19 -7.75 -14.16
C ASP A 139 -8.47 -7.90 -12.81
N ALA A 140 -8.01 -6.79 -12.24
CA ALA A 140 -7.31 -6.76 -10.95
C ALA A 140 -7.41 -5.37 -10.30
N LEU A 141 -7.06 -5.32 -9.02
CA LEU A 141 -6.92 -4.08 -8.25
C LEU A 141 -5.48 -3.90 -7.75
N LEU A 142 -4.88 -2.73 -7.99
CA LEU A 142 -3.59 -2.32 -7.44
C LEU A 142 -3.81 -1.27 -6.35
N THR A 143 -3.29 -1.50 -5.14
CA THR A 143 -3.47 -0.55 -4.03
C THR A 143 -2.27 -0.52 -3.11
N ASP A 144 -2.07 0.60 -2.42
CA ASP A 144 -1.19 0.64 -1.26
C ASP A 144 -2.04 0.34 0.00
N PRO A 145 -1.84 -0.82 0.65
CA PRO A 145 -2.68 -1.28 1.77
C PRO A 145 -2.65 -0.36 3.01
N VAL A 146 -1.70 0.59 3.09
CA VAL A 146 -1.73 1.63 4.13
C VAL A 146 -3.00 2.47 4.02
N ALA A 147 -3.47 2.76 2.80
CA ALA A 147 -4.79 3.31 2.54
C ALA A 147 -5.78 2.15 2.36
N THR A 148 -6.33 1.66 3.47
CA THR A 148 -7.14 0.43 3.56
C THR A 148 -8.38 0.39 2.66
N CYS A 149 -8.81 1.52 2.10
CA CYS A 149 -9.98 1.59 1.22
C CYS A 149 -9.91 0.67 0.00
N GLY A 150 -8.72 0.54 -0.61
CA GLY A 150 -8.53 -0.35 -1.76
C GLY A 150 -8.78 -1.82 -1.41
N LEU A 151 -8.55 -2.22 -0.15
CA LEU A 151 -8.82 -3.57 0.33
C LEU A 151 -10.32 -3.85 0.41
N ILE A 152 -11.10 -2.86 0.86
CA ILE A 152 -12.56 -2.94 0.95
C ILE A 152 -13.17 -3.05 -0.45
N LEU A 153 -12.70 -2.22 -1.39
CA LEU A 153 -13.16 -2.26 -2.78
C LEU A 153 -12.77 -3.56 -3.48
N ALA A 154 -11.56 -4.08 -3.25
CA ALA A 154 -11.14 -5.37 -3.82
C ALA A 154 -12.08 -6.49 -3.38
N GLU A 155 -12.45 -6.50 -2.10
CA GLU A 155 -13.39 -7.48 -1.54
C GLU A 155 -14.78 -7.35 -2.15
N HIS A 156 -15.32 -6.13 -2.19
CA HIS A 156 -16.65 -5.84 -2.75
C HIS A 156 -16.76 -6.25 -4.21
N LEU A 157 -15.76 -5.89 -5.01
CA LEU A 157 -15.71 -6.18 -6.45
C LEU A 157 -15.24 -7.60 -6.75
N SER A 158 -14.86 -8.38 -5.73
CA SER A 158 -14.28 -9.73 -5.88
C SER A 158 -13.07 -9.78 -6.82
N LEU A 159 -12.20 -8.76 -6.74
CA LEU A 159 -11.02 -8.64 -7.61
C LEU A 159 -9.77 -9.25 -6.97
N PRO A 160 -8.90 -9.92 -7.74
CA PRO A 160 -7.56 -10.25 -7.27
C PRO A 160 -6.79 -8.94 -7.03
N SER A 161 -6.19 -8.82 -5.83
CA SER A 161 -5.52 -7.61 -5.41
C SER A 161 -4.00 -7.73 -5.41
N MET A 162 -3.34 -6.71 -5.94
CA MET A 162 -1.91 -6.50 -5.92
C MET A 162 -1.60 -5.36 -4.95
N TYR A 163 -0.73 -5.62 -3.98
CA TYR A 163 -0.36 -4.64 -2.97
C TYR A 163 0.98 -4.03 -3.28
N PHE A 164 1.03 -2.71 -3.39
CA PHE A 164 2.22 -1.93 -3.64
C PHE A 164 2.60 -1.18 -2.37
N LEU A 165 3.66 -1.61 -1.68
CA LEU A 165 3.94 -1.13 -0.33
C LEU A 165 5.42 -1.24 0.02
N ARG A 166 5.84 -0.51 1.06
CA ARG A 166 7.11 -0.78 1.75
C ARG A 166 6.91 -1.74 2.93
N GLY A 167 5.78 -1.60 3.61
CA GLY A 167 5.33 -2.38 4.76
C GLY A 167 4.04 -1.74 5.29
N VAL A 168 3.34 -2.45 6.17
CA VAL A 168 2.17 -1.90 6.88
C VAL A 168 2.57 -1.72 8.36
N PRO A 169 2.16 -0.63 9.03
CA PRO A 169 2.40 -0.47 10.45
C PRO A 169 2.04 -1.73 11.26
N CYS A 170 2.78 -1.92 12.36
CA CYS A 170 2.59 -3.03 13.28
C CYS A 170 2.89 -4.43 12.76
N GLY A 171 3.43 -4.53 11.54
CA GLY A 171 3.74 -5.83 10.94
C GLY A 171 2.49 -6.55 10.46
N LEU A 172 1.37 -5.85 10.28
CA LEU A 172 0.15 -6.43 9.73
C LEU A 172 0.38 -7.08 8.36
N ASP A 173 1.31 -6.55 7.56
CA ASP A 173 1.68 -7.18 6.29
C ASP A 173 2.34 -8.56 6.49
N LEU A 174 3.10 -8.74 7.57
CA LEU A 174 3.74 -10.01 7.91
C LEU A 174 2.71 -10.98 8.49
N ASP A 175 1.85 -10.51 9.39
CA ASP A 175 0.80 -11.32 10.02
C ASP A 175 -0.25 -11.77 9.00
N ALA A 176 -0.64 -10.89 8.07
CA ALA A 176 -1.56 -11.22 6.98
C ALA A 176 -1.01 -12.33 6.09
N ARG A 177 0.31 -12.40 5.94
CA ARG A 177 0.99 -13.40 5.09
C ARG A 177 1.45 -14.64 5.86
N LEU A 178 1.27 -14.68 7.18
CA LEU A 178 1.87 -15.67 8.07
C LEU A 178 3.40 -15.79 7.86
N CYS A 179 4.04 -14.67 7.53
CA CYS A 179 5.46 -14.62 7.20
C CYS A 179 6.30 -14.62 8.49
N PRO A 180 7.28 -15.52 8.65
CA PRO A 180 8.09 -15.53 9.87
C PRO A 180 8.86 -14.21 10.05
N ASN A 181 8.80 -13.64 11.25
CA ASN A 181 9.48 -12.40 11.61
C ASN A 181 10.22 -12.51 12.95
N PRO A 182 11.30 -13.32 13.00
CA PRO A 182 11.98 -13.64 14.25
C PRO A 182 12.78 -12.44 14.80
N PRO A 183 12.49 -12.00 16.04
CA PRO A 183 13.15 -10.84 16.64
C PRO A 183 14.61 -11.10 17.03
N SER A 184 15.11 -12.33 16.88
CA SER A 184 16.49 -12.71 17.20
C SER A 184 17.50 -12.23 16.15
N TYR A 185 17.06 -11.96 14.91
CA TYR A 185 17.93 -11.48 13.83
C TYR A 185 17.23 -10.51 12.87
N VAL A 186 15.91 -10.35 12.91
CA VAL A 186 15.22 -9.30 12.14
C VAL A 186 15.05 -8.07 13.02
N PRO A 187 15.77 -6.96 12.76
CA PRO A 187 15.65 -5.75 13.58
C PRO A 187 14.31 -5.06 13.35
N ARG A 188 13.70 -4.54 14.42
CA ARG A 188 12.48 -3.74 14.34
C ARG A 188 12.83 -2.34 13.85
N VAL A 189 11.97 -1.79 13.00
CA VAL A 189 12.08 -0.41 12.52
C VAL A 189 12.13 0.54 13.72
N PHE A 190 12.96 1.57 13.65
CA PHE A 190 13.19 2.57 14.72
C PHE A 190 13.98 2.07 15.96
N THR A 191 14.63 0.90 15.91
CA THR A 191 15.47 0.43 17.03
C THR A 191 16.97 0.72 16.88
N ASP A 192 17.40 1.20 15.71
CA ASP A 192 18.79 1.35 15.27
C ASP A 192 19.62 0.05 15.37
N LEU A 193 18.94 -1.09 15.44
CA LEU A 193 19.56 -2.41 15.49
C LEU A 193 19.83 -2.94 14.07
N THR A 194 20.77 -3.87 13.99
CA THR A 194 21.13 -4.59 12.76
C THR A 194 20.72 -6.06 12.84
N ASP A 195 20.99 -6.85 11.80
CA ASP A 195 20.86 -8.31 11.83
C ASP A 195 21.85 -8.99 12.80
N ARG A 196 22.89 -8.26 13.22
CA ARG A 196 23.87 -8.70 14.23
C ARG A 196 23.57 -8.06 15.57
N MET A 197 22.87 -8.80 16.42
CA MET A 197 22.48 -8.38 17.78
C MET A 197 23.08 -9.27 18.87
N THR A 198 23.60 -8.64 19.92
CA THR A 198 23.89 -9.28 21.22
C THR A 198 22.61 -9.74 21.90
N PHE A 199 22.71 -10.57 22.94
CA PHE A 199 21.54 -11.05 23.69
C PHE A 199 20.64 -9.91 24.20
N LEU A 200 21.21 -8.87 24.82
CA LEU A 200 20.43 -7.74 25.34
C LEU A 200 19.79 -6.91 24.22
N GLN A 201 20.46 -6.78 23.07
CA GLN A 201 19.87 -6.12 21.89
C GLN A 201 18.68 -6.93 21.36
N ARG A 202 18.75 -8.27 21.36
CA ARG A 202 17.60 -9.12 20.98
C ARG A 202 16.42 -8.97 21.94
N VAL A 203 16.69 -8.88 23.24
CA VAL A 203 15.66 -8.61 24.25
C VAL A 203 15.02 -7.23 24.00
N LYS A 204 15.83 -6.18 23.77
CA LYS A 204 15.34 -4.85 23.39
C LYS A 204 14.48 -4.92 22.12
N ASN A 205 14.94 -5.64 21.10
CA ASN A 205 14.24 -5.80 19.82
C ASN A 205 12.88 -6.49 19.98
N LEU A 206 12.81 -7.53 20.81
CA LEU A 206 11.56 -8.21 21.15
C LEU A 206 10.60 -7.27 21.88
N LEU A 207 11.07 -6.57 22.91
CA LEU A 207 10.24 -5.66 23.70
C LEU A 207 9.69 -4.51 22.87
N PHE A 208 10.47 -4.00 21.92
CA PHE A 208 10.01 -2.94 21.01
C PHE A 208 8.86 -3.39 20.10
N GLY A 209 8.74 -4.70 19.83
CA GLY A 209 7.65 -5.26 19.04
C GLY A 209 6.30 -5.32 19.75
N ILE A 210 6.27 -5.29 21.09
CA ILE A 210 5.04 -5.53 21.89
C ILE A 210 4.05 -4.34 21.83
N PRO A 211 4.48 -3.06 22.02
CA PRO A 211 3.55 -1.93 22.01
C PRO A 211 2.86 -1.67 20.66
N ASN A 212 3.41 -2.21 19.58
CA ASN A 212 2.90 -2.02 18.22
C ASN A 212 1.47 -2.60 18.06
N VAL A 213 1.11 -3.65 18.80
CA VAL A 213 -0.21 -4.30 18.65
C VAL A 213 -1.36 -3.36 19.04
N PHE A 214 -1.27 -2.68 20.18
CA PHE A 214 -2.36 -1.83 20.70
C PHE A 214 -2.55 -0.52 19.92
N LEU A 215 -1.47 0.08 19.42
CA LEU A 215 -1.53 1.33 18.65
C LEU A 215 -2.17 1.12 17.27
N CYS A 216 -1.98 -0.05 16.66
CA CYS A 216 -2.56 -0.34 15.36
C CYS A 216 -4.05 -0.69 15.40
N ASP A 217 -4.53 -1.33 16.46
CA ASP A 217 -5.97 -1.50 16.63
C ASP A 217 -6.66 -0.14 16.54
N PHE A 218 -6.16 0.87 17.24
CA PHE A 218 -6.75 2.21 17.16
C PHE A 218 -6.72 2.82 15.74
N ALA A 219 -5.66 2.59 14.96
CA ALA A 219 -5.53 3.13 13.61
C ALA A 219 -6.42 2.42 12.57
N PHE A 220 -6.60 1.11 12.70
CA PHE A 220 -7.31 0.27 11.71
C PHE A 220 -8.73 -0.11 12.12
N GLN A 221 -9.13 0.08 13.38
CA GLN A 221 -10.52 -0.16 13.84
C GLN A 221 -11.55 0.69 13.08
N PRO A 222 -11.34 2.00 12.80
CA PRO A 222 -12.27 2.77 11.99
C PRO A 222 -12.50 2.17 10.61
N TYR A 223 -11.44 1.65 9.97
CA TYR A 223 -11.56 0.95 8.69
C TYR A 223 -12.25 -0.40 8.81
N SER A 224 -12.01 -1.18 9.87
CA SER A 224 -12.70 -2.46 10.10
C SER A 224 -14.21 -2.24 10.27
N LYS A 225 -14.60 -1.19 11.00
CA LYS A 225 -15.99 -0.79 11.15
C LYS A 225 -16.60 -0.38 9.81
N LEU A 226 -15.94 0.53 9.09
CA LEU A 226 -16.40 0.99 7.78
C LEU A 226 -16.53 -0.16 6.77
N ALA A 227 -15.56 -1.07 6.75
CA ALA A 227 -15.58 -2.25 5.90
C ALA A 227 -16.73 -3.19 6.26
N SER A 228 -16.97 -3.43 7.55
CA SER A 228 -18.05 -4.31 8.01
C SER A 228 -19.42 -3.75 7.67
N GLU A 229 -19.61 -2.44 7.83
CA GLU A 229 -20.82 -1.73 7.44
C GLU A 229 -21.03 -1.77 5.92
N PHE A 230 -20.00 -1.50 5.13
CA PHE A 230 -20.13 -1.50 3.67
C PHE A 230 -20.37 -2.90 3.10
N LEU A 231 -19.63 -3.90 3.57
CA LEU A 231 -19.71 -5.30 3.11
C LEU A 231 -20.86 -6.10 3.77
N GLN A 232 -21.59 -5.49 4.72
CA GLN A 232 -22.72 -6.09 5.44
C GLN A 232 -22.37 -7.40 6.15
N ARG A 233 -21.13 -7.53 6.66
CA ARG A 233 -20.64 -8.68 7.42
C ARG A 233 -19.43 -8.28 8.26
N GLU A 234 -19.24 -8.93 9.41
CA GLU A 234 -18.06 -8.66 10.24
C GLU A 234 -16.76 -9.01 9.51
N VAL A 235 -15.86 -8.03 9.39
CA VAL A 235 -14.51 -8.17 8.84
C VAL A 235 -13.52 -7.29 9.57
N THR A 236 -12.29 -7.75 9.67
CA THR A 236 -11.16 -6.92 10.11
C THR A 236 -10.29 -6.51 8.93
N VAL A 237 -9.50 -5.44 9.09
CA VAL A 237 -8.47 -5.08 8.11
C VAL A 237 -7.50 -6.23 7.85
N LEU A 238 -7.16 -7.02 8.88
CA LEU A 238 -6.30 -8.18 8.73
C LEU A 238 -6.92 -9.26 7.82
N ASP A 239 -8.23 -9.48 7.91
CA ASP A 239 -8.94 -10.43 7.03
C ASP A 239 -8.92 -9.98 5.57
N LEU A 240 -9.06 -8.68 5.33
CA LEU A 240 -8.96 -8.11 3.98
C LEU A 240 -7.51 -8.16 3.45
N LEU A 241 -6.52 -7.83 4.29
CA LEU A 241 -5.11 -7.91 3.93
C LEU A 241 -4.69 -9.33 3.54
N ARG A 242 -5.20 -10.37 4.22
CA ARG A 242 -4.92 -11.77 3.90
C ARG A 242 -5.28 -12.18 2.47
N LYS A 243 -6.15 -11.44 1.79
CA LYS A 243 -6.60 -11.72 0.42
C LYS A 243 -5.67 -11.20 -0.68
N GLY A 244 -4.57 -10.54 -0.31
CA GLY A 244 -3.58 -10.03 -1.26
C GLY A 244 -2.96 -11.14 -2.10
N SER A 245 -3.19 -11.10 -3.41
CA SER A 245 -2.69 -12.11 -4.36
C SER A 245 -1.18 -11.95 -4.61
N VAL A 246 -0.73 -10.71 -4.82
CA VAL A 246 0.69 -10.39 -5.07
C VAL A 246 1.10 -9.19 -4.24
N TRP A 247 2.31 -9.24 -3.66
CA TRP A 247 2.86 -8.18 -2.82
C TRP A 247 4.11 -7.60 -3.48
N LEU A 248 3.92 -6.49 -4.19
CA LEU A 248 4.99 -5.68 -4.78
C LEU A 248 5.63 -4.85 -3.66
N MET A 249 6.69 -5.40 -3.05
CA MET A 249 7.35 -4.76 -1.93
C MET A 249 8.51 -3.88 -2.39
N ARG A 250 8.48 -2.60 -2.04
CA ARG A 250 9.57 -1.64 -2.23
C ARG A 250 10.74 -1.95 -1.29
N LEU A 251 11.39 -3.09 -1.49
CA LEU A 251 12.53 -3.57 -0.70
C LEU A 251 13.66 -3.98 -1.62
N GLU A 252 14.90 -3.84 -1.14
CA GLU A 252 16.11 -4.18 -1.88
C GLU A 252 17.05 -4.97 -0.98
N PHE A 253 17.49 -6.15 -1.42
CA PHE A 253 18.30 -7.07 -0.62
C PHE A 253 19.66 -6.50 -0.21
N VAL A 254 20.18 -5.52 -0.96
CA VAL A 254 21.43 -4.82 -0.62
C VAL A 254 21.23 -3.81 0.53
N LEU A 255 20.03 -3.25 0.69
CA LEU A 255 19.73 -2.21 1.69
C LEU A 255 18.92 -2.73 2.89
N ASP A 256 18.26 -3.87 2.73
CA ASP A 256 17.40 -4.48 3.73
C ASP A 256 18.10 -5.63 4.47
N TYR A 257 17.74 -5.79 5.75
CA TYR A 257 18.22 -6.91 6.55
C TYR A 257 17.60 -8.24 6.11
N PRO A 258 18.34 -9.35 6.21
CA PRO A 258 17.85 -10.66 5.83
C PRO A 258 16.61 -11.05 6.65
N ARG A 259 15.53 -11.39 5.95
CA ARG A 259 14.30 -11.90 6.54
C ARG A 259 13.61 -12.89 5.61
N PRO A 260 12.82 -13.84 6.15
CA PRO A 260 11.99 -14.72 5.34
C PRO A 260 11.00 -13.94 4.45
N LEU A 261 10.77 -14.44 3.23
CA LEU A 261 9.80 -13.91 2.28
C LEU A 261 8.85 -15.04 1.84
N MET A 262 7.58 -14.69 1.63
CA MET A 262 6.59 -15.61 1.07
C MET A 262 6.69 -15.62 -0.47
N PRO A 263 6.31 -16.72 -1.15
CA PRO A 263 6.46 -16.84 -2.61
C PRO A 263 5.72 -15.78 -3.44
N ASN A 264 4.65 -15.19 -2.89
CA ASN A 264 3.87 -14.14 -3.55
C ASN A 264 4.41 -12.72 -3.31
N ILE A 265 5.59 -12.58 -2.69
CA ILE A 265 6.29 -11.31 -2.52
C ILE A 265 7.27 -11.12 -3.67
N ILE A 266 7.13 -9.99 -4.35
CA ILE A 266 8.02 -9.57 -5.42
C ILE A 266 8.72 -8.30 -4.95
N PRO A 267 10.02 -8.37 -4.61
CA PRO A 267 10.84 -7.19 -4.36
C PRO A 267 10.91 -6.32 -5.61
N ILE A 268 10.60 -5.03 -5.45
CA ILE A 268 10.66 -4.01 -6.49
C ILE A 268 11.50 -2.81 -6.02
N GLY A 269 12.64 -3.10 -5.42
CA GLY A 269 13.67 -2.10 -5.08
C GLY A 269 14.06 -1.25 -6.30
N GLY A 270 14.43 0.01 -6.06
CA GLY A 270 14.88 0.90 -7.14
C GLY A 270 13.81 1.44 -8.08
N VAL A 271 12.52 1.16 -7.84
CA VAL A 271 11.41 1.67 -8.69
C VAL A 271 11.37 3.20 -8.83
N ASN A 272 11.95 3.93 -7.86
CA ASN A 272 12.04 5.40 -7.88
C ASN A 272 13.31 5.93 -8.56
N CYS A 273 14.23 5.05 -8.97
CA CYS A 273 15.49 5.48 -9.56
C CYS A 273 15.27 5.81 -11.05
N ALA A 274 15.54 7.05 -11.43
CA ALA A 274 15.65 7.41 -12.83
C ALA A 274 16.77 6.59 -13.47
N HIS A 275 16.51 5.96 -14.61
CA HIS A 275 17.57 5.42 -15.45
C HIS A 275 18.41 6.58 -15.97
N LYS A 276 19.47 6.93 -15.25
CA LYS A 276 20.55 7.72 -15.81
C LYS A 276 21.43 6.74 -16.55
N GLU A 277 21.56 6.89 -17.87
CA GLU A 277 22.58 6.16 -18.60
C GLU A 277 23.92 6.44 -17.93
N LEU A 278 24.60 5.38 -17.49
CA LEU A 278 25.96 5.50 -17.00
C LEU A 278 26.80 6.05 -18.16
N PRO A 279 27.64 7.07 -17.95
CA PRO A 279 28.58 7.49 -18.98
C PRO A 279 29.39 6.26 -19.41
N GLN A 280 29.38 5.95 -20.70
CA GLN A 280 30.25 4.94 -21.30
C GLN A 280 31.71 5.34 -21.15
#